data_AF-A0A523YPW6-F1
#
_entry.id   AF-A0A523YPW6-F1
#
_cell.length_a   1.000
_cell.length_b   1.000
_cell.length_c   1.000
_cell.angle_alpha   90.00
_cell.angle_beta   90.00
_cell.angle_gamma   90.00
#
_symmetry.space_group_name_H-M   'P 1'
#
loop_
_entity.id
_entity.type
_entity.pdbx_description
1 polymer ?
#
loop_
_entity_poly.entity_id
_entity_poly.type
_entity_poly.pdbx_seq_one_letter_code
_entity_poly.pdbx_strand_id
1 'polypeptide(L)' 'KQVKEDLIKKIPLGRLGTPEEVANLVLFLASSRSDYMTGQAINLSGGSILY' A
#
# COMPACT_ATOMS: atom_id res chain seq x y z
N LYS A 1 14.02 4.42 18.22
CA LYS A 1 14.07 5.41 17.11
C LYS A 1 14.75 4.82 15.88
N GLN A 2 15.93 4.20 16.01
CA GLN A 2 16.66 3.51 14.92
C GLN A 2 15.81 2.54 14.06
N VAL A 3 15.02 1.66 14.71
CA VAL A 3 14.22 0.64 14.01
C VAL A 3 13.22 1.22 13.01
N LYS A 4 12.61 2.38 13.32
CA LYS A 4 11.62 3.01 12.44
C LYS A 4 12.27 3.64 11.21
N GLU A 5 13.47 4.19 11.40
CA GLU A 5 14.27 4.77 10.32
C GLU A 5 14.82 3.70 9.37
N ASP A 6 15.25 2.56 9.90
CA ASP A 6 15.74 1.44 9.10
C ASP A 6 14.62 0.76 8.31
N LEU A 7 13.39 0.75 8.84
CA LEU A 7 12.20 0.34 8.09
C LEU A 7 11.90 1.29 6.93
N ILE A 8 11.96 2.60 7.19
CA ILE A 8 11.68 3.63 6.16
C ILE A 8 12.68 3.54 5.00
N LYS A 9 13.97 3.26 5.27
CA LYS A 9 14.99 3.07 4.22
C LYS A 9 14.68 1.90 3.28
N LYS A 10 13.93 0.90 3.73
CA LYS A 10 13.53 -0.26 2.93
C LYS A 10 12.26 0.01 2.11
N ILE A 11 11.61 1.15 2.28
CA ILE A 11 10.43 1.54 1.51
C ILE A 11 10.89 2.50 0.42
N PRO A 12 10.77 2.15 -0.87
CA PRO A 12 11.11 3.05 -1.97
C PRO A 12 10.41 4.41 -1.92
N LEU A 13 9.17 4.48 -1.44
CA LEU A 13 8.47 5.76 -1.21
C LEU A 13 9.04 6.59 -0.05
N GLY A 14 10.01 6.08 0.71
CA GLY A 14 10.71 6.82 1.76
C GLY A 14 9.84 7.20 2.96
N ARG A 15 8.66 6.59 3.11
CA ARG A 15 7.76 6.81 4.24
C ARG A 15 6.89 5.59 4.53
N LEU A 16 6.33 5.57 5.74
CA LEU A 16 5.26 4.64 6.06
C LEU A 16 3.96 5.04 5.33
N GLY A 17 3.18 4.03 4.97
CA GLY A 17 1.81 4.24 4.50
C GLY A 17 0.92 4.77 5.63
N THR A 18 -0.17 5.44 5.25
CA THR A 18 -1.19 5.90 6.20
C THR A 18 -2.46 5.04 6.12
N PRO A 19 -3.29 4.99 7.19
CA PRO A 19 -4.57 4.28 7.15
C PRO A 19 -5.49 4.75 6.01
N GLU A 20 -5.45 6.04 5.66
CA GLU A 20 -6.26 6.63 4.60
C GLU A 20 -5.90 6.06 3.23
N GLU A 21 -4.63 5.70 2.99
CA GLU A 21 -4.23 5.08 1.73
C GLU A 21 -4.81 3.68 1.57
N VAL A 22 -4.92 2.92 2.66
CA VAL A 22 -5.64 1.63 2.67
C VAL A 22 -7.13 1.87 2.42
N ALA A 23 -7.74 2.86 3.09
CA ALA A 23 -9.14 3.19 2.91
C ALA A 23 -9.45 3.61 1.46
N ASN A 24 -8.57 4.37 0.81
CA ASN A 24 -8.70 4.77 -0.59
C ASN A 24 -8.65 3.56 -1.54
N LEU A 25 -7.77 2.59 -1.29
CA LEU A 25 -7.74 1.34 -2.08
C LEU A 25 -9.04 0.57 -1.91
N VAL A 26 -9.52 0.42 -0.67
CA VAL A 26 -10.79 -0.27 -0.38
C VAL A 26 -11.95 0.45 -1.05
N LEU A 27 -12.00 1.79 -0.99
CA LEU A 27 -13.02 2.59 -1.64
C LEU A 27 -13.01 2.40 -3.16
N PHE A 28 -11.83 2.35 -3.78
CA PHE A 28 -11.71 2.04 -5.20
C PHE A 28 -12.28 0.65 -5.51
N LEU A 29 -11.87 -0.37 -4.75
CA LEU A 29 -12.32 -1.75 -4.93
C LEU A 29 -13.81 -1.97 -4.70
N ALA A 30 -14.41 -1.17 -3.81
CA ALA A 30 -15.85 -1.20 -3.54
C ALA A 30 -16.68 -0.37 -4.52
N SER A 31 -16.04 0.42 -5.39
CA SER A 31 -16.71 1.26 -6.37
C SER A 31 -16.91 0.54 -7.70
N SER A 32 -17.79 1.09 -8.54
CA SER A 32 -18.01 0.58 -9.91
C SER A 32 -16.79 0.69 -10.84
N ARG A 33 -15.70 1.32 -10.37
CA ARG A 33 -14.46 1.46 -11.15
C ARG A 33 -13.65 0.17 -11.23
N SER A 34 -13.97 -0.83 -10.41
CA SER A 34 -13.27 -2.11 -10.34
C SER A 34 -14.19 -3.31 -10.57
N ASP A 35 -15.32 -3.13 -11.25
CA ASP A 35 -16.36 -4.17 -11.40
C ASP A 35 -15.90 -5.47 -12.09
N TYR A 36 -14.77 -5.43 -12.80
CA TYR A 36 -14.17 -6.62 -13.44
C TYR A 36 -12.92 -7.14 -12.70
N MET A 37 -12.60 -6.61 -11.53
CA MET A 37 -11.44 -7.01 -10.74
C MET A 37 -11.86 -7.99 -9.63
N THR A 38 -11.40 -9.23 -9.72
CA THR A 38 -11.62 -10.24 -8.68
C THR A 38 -10.43 -11.21 -8.58
N GLY A 39 -10.30 -11.89 -7.44
CA GLY A 39 -9.25 -12.86 -7.17
C GLY A 39 -7.84 -12.28 -7.05
N GLN A 40 -7.70 -10.96 -6.87
CA GLN A 40 -6.41 -10.29 -6.80
C GLN A 40 -5.95 -10.08 -5.35
N ALA A 41 -4.66 -10.32 -5.10
CA ALA A 41 -3.97 -9.87 -3.90
C ALA A 41 -3.18 -8.61 -4.22
N ILE A 42 -3.65 -7.45 -3.75
CA ILE A 42 -3.04 -6.15 -4.08
C ILE A 42 -2.01 -5.78 -3.02
N ASN A 43 -0.79 -5.49 -3.47
CA ASN A 43 0.30 -5.08 -2.61
C ASN A 43 0.27 -3.57 -2.36
N LEU A 44 0.08 -3.16 -1.11
CA LEU A 44 0.12 -1.75 -0.69
C LEU A 44 1.29 -1.50 0.29
N SER A 45 2.52 -1.73 -0.17
CA SER A 45 3.73 -1.71 0.68
C SER A 45 4.66 -0.52 0.45
N GLY A 46 4.24 0.47 -0.34
CA GLY A 46 5.11 1.56 -0.78
C GLY A 46 6.34 1.10 -1.57
N GLY A 47 6.26 -0.09 -2.19
CA GLY A 47 7.31 -0.70 -3.01
C GLY A 47 8.25 -1.65 -2.25
N SER A 48 8.11 -1.80 -0.93
CA SER A 48 9.07 -2.56 -0.10
C SER A 48 9.05 -4.08 -0.31
N ILE A 49 8.05 -4.62 -1.01
CA ILE A 49 7.94 -6.08 -1.27
C ILE A 49 8.52 -6.47 -2.63
N LEU A 50 8.66 -5.53 -3.57
CA LEU A 50 9.08 -5.82 -4.96
C LEU A 50 10.57 -5.53 -5.22
N TYR A 51 11.28 -4.93 -4.26
CA TYR A 51 12.68 -4.50 -4.38
C TYR A 51 13.53 -5.02 -3.22
#